data_AF-A0A9D6Y7Y1-F1
#
_entry.id   AF-A0A9D6Y7Y1-F1
#
_cell.length_a   1.000
_cell.length_b   1.000
_cell.length_c   1.000
_cell.angle_alpha   90.00
_cell.angle_beta   90.00
_cell.angle_gamma   90.00
#
_symmetry.space_group_name_H-M   'P 1'
#
loop_
_entity.id
_entity.type
_entity.pdbx_description
1 polymer ?
#
loop_
_entity_poly.entity_id
_entity_poly.type
_entity_poly.pdbx_seq_one_letter_code
_entity_poly.pdbx_strand_id
1 'polypeptide(L)'
;MLDRATASISRYLALRPESGRGYFLKAEHARLTAPEGRRSSTARQAYERAVELAPDDPDAVRELGLLYYGDGEVARATVLLQKYLSLVPDAADRNLIQRYLDGRGSTE
;
A
#
# COMPACT_ATOMS: atom_id res chain seq x y z
N MET A 1 -12.65 15.11 -12.88
CA MET A 1 -11.72 14.14 -13.53
C MET A 1 -11.71 12.76 -12.86
N LEU A 2 -12.17 12.63 -11.60
CA LEU A 2 -12.11 11.40 -10.79
C LEU A 2 -12.96 10.23 -11.34
N ASP A 3 -14.11 10.52 -11.99
CA ASP A 3 -14.95 9.50 -12.60
C ASP A 3 -14.26 8.67 -13.70
N ARG A 4 -13.37 9.29 -14.48
CA ARG A 4 -12.66 8.59 -15.57
C ARG A 4 -11.62 7.62 -15.03
N ALA A 5 -10.95 7.96 -13.94
CA ALA A 5 -9.96 7.09 -13.30
C ALA A 5 -10.65 5.86 -12.70
N THR A 6 -11.78 6.06 -12.00
CA THR A 6 -12.59 4.95 -11.47
C THR A 6 -13.04 4.00 -12.59
N ALA A 7 -13.58 4.54 -13.70
CA ALA A 7 -14.05 3.72 -14.82
C ALA A 7 -12.89 2.95 -15.49
N SER A 8 -11.73 3.58 -15.63
CA SER A 8 -10.54 2.97 -16.26
C SER A 8 -9.98 1.82 -15.40
N ILE A 9 -9.84 2.04 -14.09
CA ILE A 9 -9.39 1.00 -13.14
C ILE A 9 -10.40 -0.16 -13.10
N SER A 10 -11.69 0.14 -13.05
CA SER A 10 -12.74 -0.89 -13.02
C SER A 10 -12.74 -1.73 -14.29
N ARG A 11 -12.60 -1.11 -15.46
CA ARG A 11 -12.47 -1.83 -16.73
C ARG A 11 -11.20 -2.68 -16.78
N TYR A 12 -10.08 -2.16 -16.28
CA TYR A 12 -8.82 -2.89 -16.22
C TYR A 12 -8.95 -4.15 -15.35
N LEU A 13 -9.54 -4.03 -14.16
CA LEU A 13 -9.78 -5.16 -13.25
C LEU A 13 -10.84 -6.14 -13.79
N ALA A 14 -11.83 -5.67 -14.54
CA ALA A 14 -12.80 -6.57 -15.20
C ALA A 14 -12.13 -7.47 -16.26
N LEU A 15 -11.12 -6.94 -16.96
CA LEU A 15 -10.34 -7.70 -17.94
C LEU A 15 -9.24 -8.54 -17.28
N ARG A 16 -8.76 -8.13 -16.10
CA ARG A 16 -7.65 -8.77 -15.37
C ARG A 16 -7.95 -8.78 -13.86
N PRO A 17 -8.84 -9.68 -13.40
CA PRO A 17 -9.29 -9.71 -12.01
C PRO A 17 -8.20 -10.15 -11.02
N GLU A 18 -7.10 -10.72 -11.50
CA GLU A 18 -5.96 -11.17 -10.68
C GLU A 18 -4.71 -10.32 -10.92
N SER A 19 -4.90 -9.05 -11.31
CA SER A 19 -3.76 -8.14 -11.49
C SER A 19 -3.41 -7.39 -10.22
N GLY A 20 -2.29 -7.74 -9.59
CA GLY A 20 -1.74 -6.99 -8.44
C GLY A 20 -1.59 -5.49 -8.75
N ARG A 21 -1.07 -5.14 -9.93
CA ARG A 21 -1.00 -3.74 -10.39
C ARG A 21 -2.36 -3.04 -10.48
N GLY A 22 -3.41 -3.76 -10.89
CA GLY A 22 -4.76 -3.20 -10.94
C GLY A 22 -5.29 -2.84 -9.55
N TYR A 23 -5.03 -3.70 -8.56
CA TYR A 23 -5.40 -3.44 -7.18
C TYR A 23 -4.54 -2.35 -6.54
N PHE A 24 -3.24 -2.26 -6.87
CA PHE A 24 -2.40 -1.13 -6.49
C PHE A 24 -2.99 0.20 -6.98
N LEU A 25 -3.34 0.30 -8.26
CA LEU A 25 -3.97 1.51 -8.82
C LEU A 25 -5.32 1.83 -8.16
N LYS A 26 -6.11 0.81 -7.83
CA LYS A 26 -7.34 0.97 -7.07
C LYS A 26 -7.09 1.53 -5.67
N ALA A 27 -6.02 1.12 -5.01
CA ALA A 27 -5.62 1.60 -3.70
C ALA A 27 -5.19 3.07 -3.74
N GLU A 28 -4.32 3.45 -4.69
CA GLU A 28 -3.92 4.84 -4.94
C GLU A 28 -5.14 5.74 -5.20
N HIS A 29 -6.06 5.28 -6.04
CA HIS A 29 -7.30 5.99 -6.30
C HIS A 29 -8.12 6.15 -5.00
N ALA A 30 -8.29 5.08 -4.22
CA ALA A 30 -9.02 5.15 -2.97
C ALA A 30 -8.40 6.14 -1.97
N ARG A 31 -7.06 6.23 -1.88
CA ARG A 31 -6.39 7.23 -1.02
C ARG A 31 -6.75 8.66 -1.40
N LEU A 32 -6.95 8.94 -2.68
CA LEU A 32 -7.25 10.29 -3.14
C LEU A 32 -8.75 10.62 -3.10
N THR A 33 -9.61 9.63 -3.30
CA THR A 33 -11.03 9.88 -3.59
C THR A 33 -11.99 9.42 -2.51
N ALA A 34 -11.58 8.49 -1.65
CA ALA A 34 -12.49 7.96 -0.65
C ALA A 34 -12.83 9.02 0.40
N PRO A 35 -14.04 8.97 0.98
CA PRO A 35 -14.41 9.81 2.11
C PRO A 35 -13.41 9.65 3.25
N GLU A 36 -13.10 10.73 3.94
CA GLU A 36 -12.03 10.80 4.95
C GLU A 36 -12.11 9.65 5.98
N GLY A 37 -13.30 9.38 6.52
CA GLY A 37 -13.51 8.28 7.49
C GLY A 37 -13.41 6.85 6.93
N ARG A 38 -13.26 6.66 5.61
CA ARG A 38 -13.11 5.34 4.97
C ARG A 38 -11.89 5.21 4.07
N ARG A 39 -11.07 6.27 3.97
CA ARG A 39 -9.96 6.35 3.04
C ARG A 39 -8.88 5.33 3.33
N SER A 40 -8.42 5.28 4.57
CA SER A 40 -7.38 4.34 5.00
C SER A 40 -7.83 2.89 4.83
N SER A 41 -9.06 2.55 5.24
CA SER A 41 -9.57 1.17 5.14
C SER A 41 -9.80 0.71 3.70
N THR A 42 -10.34 1.57 2.84
CA THR A 42 -10.58 1.24 1.42
C THR A 42 -9.26 1.06 0.65
N ALA A 43 -8.29 1.94 0.91
CA ALA A 43 -6.96 1.81 0.33
C ALA A 43 -6.26 0.54 0.82
N ARG A 44 -6.30 0.27 2.13
CA ARG A 44 -5.68 -0.92 2.73
C ARG A 44 -6.19 -2.21 2.11
N GLN A 45 -7.50 -2.40 1.98
CA GLN A 45 -8.08 -3.60 1.35
C GLN A 45 -7.59 -3.80 -0.10
N ALA A 46 -7.42 -2.70 -0.83
CA ALA A 46 -6.92 -2.78 -2.19
C ALA A 46 -5.41 -3.10 -2.22
N TYR A 47 -4.59 -2.55 -1.32
CA TYR A 47 -3.18 -2.93 -1.22
C TYR A 47 -2.98 -4.36 -0.69
N GLU A 48 -3.80 -4.83 0.25
CA GLU A 48 -3.80 -6.23 0.71
C GLU A 48 -3.97 -7.16 -0.49
N ARG A 49 -4.97 -6.90 -1.33
CA ARG A 49 -5.19 -7.68 -2.55
C ARG A 49 -4.05 -7.54 -3.57
N ALA A 50 -3.43 -6.36 -3.65
CA ALA A 50 -2.27 -6.14 -4.52
C ALA A 50 -1.08 -7.00 -4.06
N VAL A 51 -0.78 -7.02 -2.76
CA VAL A 51 0.30 -7.82 -2.17
C VAL A 51 0.00 -9.32 -2.22
N GLU A 52 -1.25 -9.75 -2.05
CA GLU A 52 -1.63 -11.15 -2.24
C GLU A 52 -1.35 -11.65 -3.67
N LEU A 53 -1.62 -10.82 -4.67
CA LEU A 53 -1.46 -11.16 -6.08
C LEU A 53 -0.03 -10.94 -6.61
N ALA A 54 0.69 -9.99 -6.02
CA ALA A 54 2.05 -9.63 -6.37
C ALA A 54 2.86 -9.42 -5.07
N PRO A 55 3.24 -10.52 -4.38
CA PRO A 55 3.87 -10.44 -3.07
C PRO A 55 5.23 -9.75 -3.09
N ASP A 56 5.90 -9.72 -4.23
CA ASP A 56 7.23 -9.14 -4.40
C ASP A 56 7.20 -7.78 -5.12
N ASP A 57 6.01 -7.16 -5.26
CA ASP A 57 5.89 -5.77 -5.70
C ASP A 57 6.31 -4.83 -4.55
N PRO A 58 7.47 -4.17 -4.64
CA PRO A 58 8.00 -3.38 -3.53
C PRO A 58 7.14 -2.16 -3.23
N ASP A 59 6.48 -1.57 -4.23
CA ASP A 59 5.61 -0.40 -4.02
C ASP A 59 4.37 -0.80 -3.22
N ALA A 60 3.72 -1.92 -3.59
CA ALA A 60 2.54 -2.41 -2.89
C ALA A 60 2.87 -2.86 -1.45
N VAL A 61 3.99 -3.57 -1.27
CA VAL A 61 4.45 -4.03 0.05
C VAL A 61 4.78 -2.84 0.96
N ARG A 62 5.47 -1.83 0.44
CA ARG A 62 5.81 -0.61 1.17
C ARG A 62 4.57 0.14 1.63
N GLU A 63 3.65 0.43 0.71
CA GLU A 63 2.45 1.22 1.02
C GLU A 63 1.52 0.49 2.00
N LEU A 64 1.38 -0.83 1.87
CA LEU A 64 0.63 -1.62 2.83
C LEU A 64 1.28 -1.61 4.23
N GLY A 65 2.61 -1.74 4.30
CA GLY A 65 3.36 -1.66 5.55
C GLY A 65 3.18 -0.32 6.27
N LEU A 66 3.25 0.79 5.52
CA LEU A 66 3.03 2.13 6.07
C LEU A 66 1.59 2.35 6.54
N LEU A 67 0.60 1.81 5.82
CA LEU A 67 -0.80 1.86 6.25
C LEU A 67 -1.00 1.10 7.56
N TYR A 68 -0.53 -0.15 7.66
CA TYR A 68 -0.62 -0.90 8.91
C TYR A 68 0.07 -0.20 10.08
N TYR A 69 1.20 0.47 9.82
CA TYR A 69 1.88 1.23 10.85
C TYR A 69 1.02 2.39 11.36
N GLY A 70 0.42 3.17 10.44
CA GLY A 70 -0.48 4.28 10.79
C GLY A 70 -1.76 3.83 11.49
N ASP A 71 -2.20 2.59 11.24
CA ASP A 71 -3.35 1.97 11.91
C ASP A 71 -3.01 1.33 13.27
N GLY A 72 -1.75 1.44 13.71
CA GLY A 72 -1.27 0.87 14.97
C GLY A 72 -1.01 -0.64 14.92
N GLU A 73 -1.16 -1.27 13.76
CA GLU A 73 -0.89 -2.69 13.54
C GLU A 73 0.61 -2.94 13.31
N VAL A 74 1.43 -2.49 14.26
CA VAL A 74 2.90 -2.44 14.17
C VAL A 74 3.51 -3.80 13.81
N ALA A 75 2.96 -4.90 14.33
CA ALA A 75 3.47 -6.25 14.02
C ALA A 75 3.36 -6.59 12.52
N ARG A 76 2.23 -6.27 11.88
CA ARG A 76 2.03 -6.52 10.44
C ARG A 76 2.87 -5.56 9.60
N ALA A 77 2.94 -4.30 10.04
CA ALA A 77 3.79 -3.29 9.41
C ALA A 77 5.26 -3.72 9.38
N THR A 78 5.80 -4.19 10.50
CA THR A 78 7.19 -4.62 10.62
C THR A 78 7.54 -5.70 9.61
N VAL A 79 6.69 -6.73 9.46
CA VAL A 79 6.91 -7.83 8.50
C VAL A 79 7.01 -7.29 7.07
N LEU A 80 6.09 -6.41 6.67
CA LEU A 80 6.05 -5.87 5.31
C LEU A 80 7.17 -4.87 5.05
N LEU A 81 7.47 -4.00 6.00
CA LEU A 81 8.55 -3.00 5.87
C LEU A 81 9.94 -3.68 5.84
N GLN A 82 10.15 -4.75 6.59
CA GLN A 82 11.35 -5.58 6.46
C GLN A 82 11.43 -6.23 5.08
N LYS A 83 10.31 -6.78 4.58
CA LYS A 83 10.25 -7.34 3.23
C LYS A 83 10.58 -6.28 2.17
N TYR A 84 10.03 -5.07 2.29
CA TYR A 84 10.34 -3.97 1.38
C TYR A 84 11.84 -3.68 1.32
N LEU A 85 12.51 -3.58 2.47
CA LEU A 85 13.95 -3.36 2.54
C LEU A 85 14.78 -4.53 2.01
N SER A 86 14.25 -5.76 2.05
CA SER A 86 14.90 -6.90 1.39
C SER A 86 14.73 -6.89 -0.13
N LEU A 87 13.59 -6.40 -0.64
CA LEU A 87 13.31 -6.29 -2.07
C LEU A 87 14.07 -5.12 -2.71
N VAL A 88 14.22 -4.02 -1.98
CA VAL A 88 14.89 -2.80 -2.44
C VAL A 88 15.90 -2.32 -1.38
N PRO A 89 17.09 -2.95 -1.30
CA PRO A 89 18.10 -2.62 -0.29
C PRO A 89 18.60 -1.17 -0.36
N ASP A 90 18.57 -0.58 -1.56
CA ASP A 90 19.05 0.80 -1.85
C ASP A 90 17.88 1.79 -2.01
N ALA A 91 16.74 1.51 -1.39
CA ALA A 91 15.57 2.39 -1.42
C ALA A 91 15.92 3.80 -0.94
N ALA A 92 15.45 4.83 -1.67
CA ALA A 92 15.73 6.22 -1.34
C ALA A 92 15.21 6.61 0.05
N ASP A 93 14.11 6.01 0.49
CA ASP A 93 13.51 6.21 1.80
C ASP A 93 13.87 5.11 2.80
N ARG A 94 14.90 4.30 2.52
CA ARG A 94 15.37 3.23 3.41
C ARG A 94 15.52 3.68 4.85
N ASN A 95 16.18 4.82 5.07
CA ASN A 95 16.44 5.35 6.41
C ASN A 95 15.14 5.74 7.14
N LEU A 96 14.13 6.21 6.40
CA LEU A 96 12.81 6.48 6.95
C LEU A 96 12.12 5.18 7.37
N ILE A 97 12.14 4.16 6.50
CA ILE A 97 11.59 2.84 6.83
C ILE A 97 12.28 2.23 8.05
N GLN A 98 13.59 2.38 8.17
CA GLN A 98 14.33 1.92 9.35
C GLN A 98 13.84 2.60 10.64
N ARG A 99 13.54 3.90 10.61
CA ARG A 99 12.98 4.61 11.79
C ARG A 99 11.62 4.05 12.21
N TYR A 100 10.77 3.68 11.25
CA TYR A 100 9.50 3.01 11.55
C TYR A 100 9.71 1.66 12.24
N LEU A 101 10.67 0.88 11.76
CA LEU A 101 11.04 -0.42 12.33
C LEU A 101 11.66 -0.31 13.73
N ASP A 102 12.48 0.71 13.97
CA ASP A 102 13.13 0.96 15.26
C ASP A 102 12.17 1.55 16.31
N GLY A 103 10.89 1.75 15.96
CA GLY A 103 9.89 2.38 16.83
C GLY A 103 10.09 3.90 17.02
N ARG A 104 10.94 4.53 16.19
CA ARG A 104 11.28 5.97 16.23
C ARG A 104 10.54 6.79 15.15
N GLY A 105 9.54 6.18 14.51
CA GLY A 105 8.77 6.77 13.42
C GLY A 105 7.48 7.49 13.84
N SER A 106 7.06 7.37 15.10
CA SER A 106 5.83 7.97 15.64
C SER A 106 6.04 8.56 17.02
N THR A 107 6.70 9.71 17.09
CA THR A 107 6.51 10.69 18.17
C THR A 107 6.95 12.03 17.63
N GLU A 108 5.99 12.78 17.07
CA GLU A 108 5.97 14.25 16.96
C GLU A 108 4.54 14.69 16.63
#